data_AF-A0A7S1LVY3-F1
#
_entry.id   AF-A0A7S1LVY3-F1
#
_cell.length_a   1.000
_cell.length_b   1.000
_cell.length_c   1.000
_cell.angle_alpha   90.00
_cell.angle_beta   90.00
_cell.angle_gamma   90.00
#
_symmetry.space_group_name_H-M   'P 1'
#
loop_
_entity.id
_entity.type
_entity.pdbx_description
1 polymer ?
#
loop_
_entity_poly.entity_id
_entity_poly.type
_entity_poly.pdbx_seq_one_letter_code
_entity_poly.pdbx_strand_id
1 'polypeptide(L)'
;AMTTSDPLVALTLFYACTMVTFSTYGAGFSTMPPYIADVFGPKDTSAIFGRVLTAWSAAGVLGPMAVTQLRARAQGRVAMELAEQVGEERFTATFGAPLADLDALMASKAVTLEKLLEVAPAGTVDPTPYIYNEVMFVMAAIQGLAILSNSRIHPHPQLKIAAAPELSESGTGALETEPEEEERKPSRGAGQRGAV
;
A
#
# COMPACT_ATOMS: atom_id res chain seq x y z
N ALA A 1 -23.63 20.90 8.33
CA ALA A 1 -22.51 20.16 8.93
C ALA A 1 -22.61 18.72 8.44
N MET A 2 -21.57 18.20 7.78
CA MET A 2 -21.54 16.84 7.26
C MET A 2 -21.43 15.88 8.45
N THR A 3 -22.58 15.36 8.90
CA THR A 3 -22.63 14.36 9.97
C THR A 3 -22.06 13.04 9.47
N THR A 4 -21.01 12.56 10.14
CA THR A 4 -20.30 11.30 9.89
C THR A 4 -21.18 10.04 9.99
N SER A 5 -22.48 10.17 10.27
CA SER A 5 -23.46 9.10 10.39
C SER A 5 -24.21 8.76 9.09
N ASP A 6 -24.03 9.52 8.01
CA ASP A 6 -24.63 9.20 6.71
C ASP A 6 -23.75 8.16 5.98
N PRO A 7 -24.26 6.97 5.62
CA PRO A 7 -23.52 5.96 4.85
C PRO A 7 -22.88 6.51 3.57
N LEU A 8 -23.52 7.49 2.92
CA LEU A 8 -22.99 8.13 1.71
C LEU A 8 -21.75 8.99 2.01
N VAL A 9 -21.70 9.62 3.18
CA VAL A 9 -20.54 10.42 3.64
C VAL A 9 -19.33 9.52 3.87
N ALA A 10 -19.50 8.41 4.59
CA ALA A 10 -18.42 7.46 4.87
C ALA A 10 -17.88 6.84 3.58
N LEU A 11 -18.78 6.45 2.66
CA LEU A 11 -18.41 5.89 1.37
C LEU A 11 -17.64 6.90 0.50
N THR A 12 -18.10 8.15 0.46
CA THR A 12 -17.45 9.22 -0.30
C THR A 12 -16.04 9.50 0.24
N LEU A 13 -15.87 9.57 1.57
CA LEU A 13 -14.56 9.73 2.19
C LEU A 13 -13.64 8.55 1.90
N PHE A 14 -14.14 7.33 1.97
CA PHE A 14 -13.39 6.13 1.62
C PHE A 14 -12.89 6.18 0.16
N TYR A 15 -13.75 6.52 -0.79
CA TYR A 15 -13.35 6.66 -2.20
C TYR A 15 -12.35 7.79 -2.40
N ALA A 16 -12.57 8.95 -1.80
CA ALA A 16 -11.65 10.08 -1.90
C ALA A 16 -10.25 9.71 -1.38
N CYS A 17 -10.16 9.11 -0.20
CA CYS A 17 -8.88 8.65 0.38
C CYS A 17 -8.21 7.58 -0.48
N THR A 18 -8.99 6.64 -1.03
CA THR A 18 -8.47 5.57 -1.91
C THR A 18 -7.89 6.14 -3.20
N MET A 19 -8.60 7.08 -3.85
CA MET A 19 -8.12 7.75 -5.07
C MET A 19 -6.83 8.53 -4.81
N VAL A 20 -6.73 9.25 -3.70
CA VAL A 20 -5.50 9.96 -3.30
C VAL A 20 -4.34 8.98 -3.09
N THR A 21 -4.59 7.86 -2.42
CA THR A 21 -3.55 6.85 -2.15
C THR A 21 -3.02 6.23 -3.45
N PHE A 22 -3.89 5.84 -4.38
CA PHE A 22 -3.46 5.28 -5.66
C PHE A 22 -2.75 6.30 -6.55
N SER A 23 -3.24 7.55 -6.56
CA SER A 23 -2.59 8.64 -7.31
C SER A 23 -1.17 8.90 -6.81
N THR A 24 -0.98 9.00 -5.49
CA THR A 24 0.35 9.25 -4.89
C THR A 24 1.31 8.08 -5.09
N TYR A 25 0.85 6.84 -4.95
CA TYR A 25 1.67 5.67 -5.25
C TYR A 25 2.07 5.65 -6.74
N GLY A 26 1.12 5.85 -7.65
CA GLY A 26 1.39 5.88 -9.10
C GLY A 26 2.37 6.97 -9.52
N ALA A 27 2.23 8.18 -8.97
CA ALA A 27 3.14 9.30 -9.23
C ALA A 27 4.57 9.03 -8.72
N GLY A 28 4.71 8.43 -7.53
CA GLY A 28 6.01 8.06 -6.97
C GLY A 28 6.76 7.04 -7.82
N PHE A 29 6.09 5.98 -8.28
CA PHE A 29 6.71 4.96 -9.14
C PHE A 29 7.12 5.49 -10.52
N SER A 30 6.35 6.43 -11.09
CA SER A 30 6.66 7.03 -12.40
C SER A 30 7.93 7.88 -12.35
N THR A 31 8.13 8.62 -11.25
CA THR A 31 9.25 9.56 -11.10
C THR A 31 10.53 8.92 -10.58
N MET A 32 10.44 7.72 -10.01
CA MET A 32 11.58 7.05 -9.38
C MET A 32 12.70 6.63 -10.35
N PRO A 33 12.44 5.99 -11.52
CA PRO A 33 13.50 5.62 -12.44
C PRO A 33 14.25 6.81 -13.06
N PRO A 34 13.58 7.90 -13.52
CA PRO A 34 14.26 9.12 -13.95
C PRO A 34 15.11 9.73 -12.83
N TYR A 35 14.57 9.84 -11.61
CA TYR A 35 15.32 10.39 -10.48
C TYR A 35 16.60 9.58 -10.18
N ILE A 36 16.52 8.24 -10.18
CA ILE A 36 17.70 7.39 -9.98
C ILE A 36 18.70 7.57 -11.14
N ALA A 37 18.23 7.72 -12.38
CA ALA A 37 19.09 7.96 -13.54
C ALA A 37 19.82 9.31 -13.45
N ASP A 38 19.17 10.36 -12.95
CA ASP A 38 19.77 11.69 -12.78
C ASP A 38 20.84 11.69 -11.66
N VAL A 39 20.65 10.85 -10.65
CA VAL A 39 21.45 10.80 -9.42
C VAL A 39 22.64 9.84 -9.54
N PHE A 40 22.45 8.67 -10.16
CA PHE A 40 23.47 7.62 -10.27
C PHE A 40 23.97 7.38 -11.72
N GLY A 41 23.35 8.01 -12.71
CA GLY A 41 23.60 7.77 -14.13
C GLY A 41 22.75 6.63 -14.70
N PRO A 42 22.49 6.64 -16.03
CA PRO A 42 21.55 5.72 -16.67
C PRO A 42 22.03 4.27 -16.78
N LYS A 43 23.32 4.01 -16.55
CA LYS A 43 23.91 2.66 -16.68
C LYS A 43 23.48 1.71 -15.57
N ASP A 44 23.33 2.22 -14.34
CA ASP A 44 23.06 1.40 -13.15
C ASP A 44 21.61 1.55 -12.61
N THR A 45 20.76 2.33 -13.28
CA THR A 45 19.39 2.63 -12.85
C THR A 45 18.55 1.38 -12.60
N SER A 46 18.58 0.41 -13.51
CA SER A 46 17.80 -0.82 -13.42
C SER A 46 18.26 -1.73 -12.26
N ALA A 47 19.58 -1.78 -12.01
CA ALA A 47 20.15 -2.56 -10.91
C ALA A 47 19.79 -1.96 -9.54
N ILE A 48 19.85 -0.63 -9.41
CA ILE A 48 19.48 0.08 -8.17
C ILE A 48 17.98 -0.03 -7.92
N PHE A 49 17.15 0.27 -8.92
CA PHE A 49 15.70 0.19 -8.79
C PHE A 49 15.23 -1.24 -8.49
N GLY A 50 15.88 -2.25 -9.07
CA GLY A 50 15.62 -3.66 -8.74
C GLY A 50 15.82 -3.97 -7.26
N ARG A 51 16.89 -3.46 -6.63
CA ARG A 51 17.11 -3.63 -5.18
C ARG A 51 16.01 -2.98 -4.35
N VAL A 52 15.55 -1.79 -4.72
CA VAL A 52 14.43 -1.13 -4.04
C VAL A 52 13.16 -2.00 -4.13
N LEU A 53 12.84 -2.53 -5.31
CA LEU A 53 11.67 -3.39 -5.49
C LEU A 53 11.75 -4.69 -4.67
N THR A 54 12.94 -5.27 -4.53
CA THR A 54 13.12 -6.44 -3.65
C THR A 54 12.85 -6.10 -2.18
N ALA A 55 13.34 -4.95 -1.71
CA ALA A 55 13.08 -4.49 -0.34
C ALA A 55 11.59 -4.20 -0.12
N TRP A 56 10.92 -3.57 -1.09
CA TRP A 56 9.49 -3.30 -1.01
C TRP A 56 8.66 -4.59 -1.04
N SER A 57 9.06 -5.57 -1.84
CA SER A 57 8.40 -6.88 -1.89
C SER A 57 8.51 -7.61 -0.56
N ALA A 58 9.69 -7.58 0.08
CA ALA A 58 9.87 -8.12 1.42
C ALA A 58 8.94 -7.43 2.44
N ALA A 59 8.83 -6.10 2.39
CA ALA A 59 7.89 -5.35 3.23
C ALA A 59 6.42 -5.71 2.94
N GLY A 60 6.07 -5.94 1.67
CA GLY A 60 4.72 -6.33 1.25
C GLY A 60 4.27 -7.69 1.75
N VAL A 61 5.19 -8.62 2.01
CA VAL A 61 4.89 -9.93 2.63
C VAL A 61 4.91 -9.82 4.16
N LEU A 62 5.93 -9.16 4.72
CA LEU A 62 6.11 -9.07 6.17
C LEU A 62 5.03 -8.22 6.84
N GLY A 63 4.54 -7.17 6.19
CA GLY A 63 3.49 -6.28 6.72
C GLY A 63 2.19 -7.03 7.06
N PRO A 64 1.54 -7.69 6.09
CA PRO A 64 0.34 -8.49 6.33
C PRO A 64 0.56 -9.59 7.36
N MET A 65 1.70 -10.30 7.30
CA MET A 65 2.02 -11.33 8.29
C MET A 65 2.09 -10.76 9.71
N ALA A 66 2.77 -9.63 9.91
CA ALA A 66 2.86 -8.98 11.21
C ALA A 66 1.48 -8.54 11.72
N VAL A 67 0.67 -7.92 10.84
CA VAL A 67 -0.70 -7.49 11.17
C VAL A 67 -1.59 -8.66 11.56
N THR A 68 -1.57 -9.76 10.80
CA THR A 68 -2.37 -10.96 11.09
C THR A 68 -1.98 -11.57 12.43
N GLN A 69 -0.68 -11.68 12.72
CA GLN A 69 -0.21 -12.25 13.99
C GLN A 69 -0.58 -11.37 15.18
N LEU A 70 -0.42 -10.05 15.05
CA LEU A 70 -0.75 -9.13 16.13
C LEU A 70 -2.26 -9.07 16.38
N ARG A 71 -3.06 -9.09 15.31
CA ARG A 71 -4.52 -9.20 15.39
C ARG A 71 -4.95 -10.51 16.07
N ALA A 72 -4.33 -11.64 15.73
CA ALA A 72 -4.66 -12.93 16.32
C ALA A 72 -4.40 -12.95 17.84
N ARG A 73 -3.27 -12.37 18.28
CA ARG A 73 -2.96 -12.21 19.71
C ARG A 73 -3.96 -11.30 20.43
N ALA A 74 -4.29 -10.15 19.84
CA ALA A 74 -5.28 -9.24 20.39
C ALA A 74 -6.65 -9.91 20.51
N GLN A 75 -7.07 -10.64 19.48
CA GLN A 75 -8.32 -11.41 19.46
C GLN A 75 -8.34 -12.50 20.54
N GLY A 76 -7.23 -13.23 20.74
CA GLY A 76 -7.11 -14.23 21.81
C GLY A 76 -7.29 -13.64 23.21
N ARG A 77 -6.61 -12.51 23.49
CA ARG A 77 -6.74 -11.83 24.79
C ARG A 77 -8.17 -11.37 25.05
N VAL A 78 -8.79 -10.70 24.08
CA VAL A 78 -10.17 -10.21 24.21
C VAL A 78 -11.16 -11.36 24.39
N ALA A 79 -10.96 -12.48 23.67
CA ALA A 79 -11.79 -13.66 23.82
C ALA A 79 -11.67 -14.27 25.22
N MET A 80 -10.47 -14.31 25.79
CA MET A 80 -10.24 -14.79 27.16
C MET A 80 -10.94 -13.89 28.20
N GLU A 81 -10.82 -12.56 28.05
CA GLU A 81 -11.51 -11.59 28.93
C GLU A 81 -13.04 -11.74 28.84
N LEU A 82 -13.60 -11.90 27.64
CA LEU A 82 -15.03 -12.12 27.45
C LEU A 82 -15.48 -13.46 28.03
N ALA A 83 -14.70 -14.51 27.82
CA ALA A 83 -15.06 -15.84 28.30
C ALA A 83 -15.00 -15.93 29.84
N GLU A 84 -14.08 -15.18 30.48
CA GLU A 84 -14.06 -14.99 31.93
C GLU A 84 -15.32 -14.27 32.43
N GLN A 85 -15.81 -13.25 31.71
CA GLN A 85 -17.06 -12.55 32.04
C GLN A 85 -18.31 -13.40 31.86
N VAL A 86 -18.31 -14.29 30.86
CA VAL A 86 -19.41 -15.26 30.64
C VAL A 86 -19.47 -16.28 31.78
N GLY A 87 -18.32 -16.70 32.29
CA GLY A 87 -18.18 -17.71 33.34
C GLY A 87 -18.29 -19.14 32.80
N GLU A 88 -17.65 -20.08 33.50
CA GLU A 88 -17.49 -21.47 33.06
C GLU A 88 -18.82 -22.23 32.89
N GLU A 89 -19.79 -21.98 33.76
CA GLU A 89 -21.10 -22.63 33.73
C GLU A 89 -21.88 -22.28 32.45
N ARG A 90 -21.97 -20.98 32.13
CA ARG A 90 -22.67 -20.51 30.92
C ARG A 90 -21.92 -20.89 29.66
N PHE A 91 -20.59 -20.77 29.68
CA PHE A 91 -19.75 -21.17 28.55
C PHE A 91 -19.95 -22.65 28.21
N THR A 92 -19.89 -23.53 29.21
CA THR A 92 -20.08 -24.97 29.00
C THR A 92 -21.51 -25.30 28.56
N ALA A 93 -22.51 -24.60 29.11
CA ALA A 93 -23.90 -24.78 28.71
C ALA A 93 -24.16 -24.38 27.25
N THR A 94 -23.48 -23.34 26.74
CA THR A 94 -23.67 -22.87 25.36
C THR A 94 -22.80 -23.62 24.34
N PHE A 95 -21.52 -23.85 24.67
CA PHE A 95 -20.54 -24.40 23.72
C PHE A 95 -20.26 -25.89 23.90
N GLY A 96 -20.76 -26.50 24.98
CA GLY A 96 -20.62 -27.94 25.23
C GLY A 96 -19.19 -28.39 25.53
N ALA A 97 -18.30 -27.46 25.88
CA ALA A 97 -16.88 -27.70 26.13
C ALA A 97 -16.39 -26.83 27.29
N PRO A 98 -15.37 -27.27 28.05
CA PRO A 98 -14.82 -26.50 29.14
C PRO A 98 -14.10 -25.25 28.63
N LEU A 99 -14.02 -24.23 29.49
CA LEU A 99 -13.33 -22.96 29.18
C LEU A 99 -11.84 -23.17 28.83
N ALA A 100 -11.22 -24.23 29.34
CA ALA A 100 -9.85 -24.61 29.03
C ALA A 100 -9.59 -24.87 27.53
N ASP A 101 -10.62 -25.27 26.78
CA ASP A 101 -10.50 -25.56 25.34
C ASP A 101 -10.75 -24.33 24.45
N LEU A 102 -10.90 -23.14 25.04
CA LEU A 102 -11.24 -21.90 24.33
C LEU A 102 -10.34 -21.65 23.12
N ASP A 103 -9.03 -21.83 23.25
CA ASP A 103 -8.07 -21.60 22.15
C ASP A 103 -8.30 -22.57 20.98
N ALA A 104 -8.57 -23.85 21.27
CA ALA A 104 -8.87 -24.85 20.25
C ALA A 104 -10.24 -24.59 19.58
N LEU A 105 -11.23 -24.15 20.35
CA LEU A 105 -12.55 -23.78 19.86
C LEU A 105 -12.51 -22.51 19.00
N MET A 106 -11.65 -21.56 19.35
CA MET A 106 -11.38 -20.37 18.54
C MET A 106 -10.62 -20.72 17.25
N ALA A 107 -9.63 -21.61 17.33
CA ALA A 107 -8.87 -22.07 16.16
C ALA A 107 -9.77 -22.79 15.14
N SER A 108 -10.74 -23.56 15.61
CA SER A 108 -11.75 -24.23 14.78
C SER A 108 -12.91 -23.33 14.34
N LYS A 109 -12.94 -22.06 14.79
CA LYS A 109 -14.06 -21.11 14.61
C LYS A 109 -15.40 -21.59 15.19
N ALA A 110 -15.38 -22.61 16.06
CA ALA A 110 -16.56 -23.05 16.79
C ALA A 110 -17.04 -21.92 17.73
N VAL A 111 -16.09 -21.26 18.40
CA VAL A 111 -16.27 -20.06 19.22
C VAL A 111 -15.70 -18.85 18.48
N THR A 112 -16.46 -17.75 18.44
CA THR A 112 -16.03 -16.46 17.89
C THR A 112 -16.34 -15.37 18.92
N LEU A 113 -15.69 -14.20 18.77
CA LEU A 113 -15.96 -13.04 19.63
C LEU A 113 -17.44 -12.64 19.61
N GLU A 114 -18.08 -12.70 18.44
CA GLU A 114 -19.51 -12.42 18.28
C GLU A 114 -20.37 -13.39 19.12
N LYS A 115 -20.08 -14.70 19.05
CA LYS A 115 -20.79 -15.71 19.85
C LYS A 115 -20.53 -15.55 21.35
N LEU A 116 -19.33 -15.13 21.75
CA LEU A 116 -19.02 -14.86 23.15
C LEU A 116 -19.81 -13.65 23.66
N LEU A 117 -19.96 -12.61 22.84
CA LEU A 117 -20.74 -11.41 23.16
C LEU A 117 -22.24 -11.72 23.31
N GLU A 118 -22.79 -12.66 22.55
CA GLU A 118 -24.19 -13.08 22.68
C GLU A 118 -24.51 -13.73 24.04
N VAL A 119 -23.52 -14.41 24.63
CA VAL A 119 -23.66 -15.12 25.92
C VAL A 119 -23.19 -14.26 27.09
N ALA A 120 -22.52 -13.14 26.80
CA ALA A 120 -21.99 -12.23 27.80
C ALA A 120 -23.10 -11.55 28.61
N PRO A 121 -22.83 -11.18 29.88
CA PRO A 121 -23.81 -10.49 30.72
C PRO A 121 -24.22 -9.13 30.14
N ALA A 122 -25.48 -8.73 30.36
CA ALA A 122 -26.01 -7.46 29.85
C ALA A 122 -25.18 -6.26 30.33
N GLY A 123 -24.69 -5.46 29.39
CA GLY A 123 -23.84 -4.29 29.66
C GLY A 123 -22.37 -4.45 29.27
N THR A 124 -21.94 -5.61 28.76
CA THR A 124 -20.62 -5.77 28.14
C THR A 124 -20.48 -4.89 26.91
N VAL A 125 -19.46 -4.04 26.91
CA VAL A 125 -19.11 -3.17 25.77
C VAL A 125 -18.48 -4.03 24.68
N ASP A 126 -18.94 -3.89 23.43
CA ASP A 126 -18.37 -4.61 22.30
C ASP A 126 -16.89 -4.22 22.06
N PRO A 127 -15.94 -5.17 22.23
CA PRO A 127 -14.53 -4.92 22.00
C PRO A 127 -14.11 -5.05 20.53
N THR A 128 -14.99 -5.51 19.64
CA THR A 128 -14.71 -5.79 18.22
C THR A 128 -14.10 -4.60 17.47
N PRO A 129 -14.58 -3.35 17.66
CA PRO A 129 -13.98 -2.17 17.03
C PRO A 129 -12.53 -1.92 17.46
N TYR A 130 -12.13 -2.40 18.63
CA TYR A 130 -10.85 -2.08 19.26
C TYR A 130 -9.77 -3.14 19.07
N ILE A 131 -10.10 -4.28 18.44
CA ILE A 131 -9.13 -5.37 18.17
C ILE A 131 -7.91 -4.87 17.40
N TYR A 132 -8.10 -3.88 16.53
CA TYR A 132 -7.01 -3.32 15.72
C TYR A 132 -6.21 -2.22 16.41
N ASN A 133 -6.62 -1.72 17.57
CA ASN A 133 -5.93 -0.59 18.22
C ASN A 133 -4.45 -0.90 18.46
N GLU A 134 -4.14 -2.09 18.98
CA GLU A 134 -2.75 -2.50 19.21
C GLU A 134 -1.96 -2.61 17.90
N VAL A 135 -2.59 -3.15 16.86
CA VAL A 135 -1.99 -3.20 15.53
C VAL A 135 -1.64 -1.78 15.06
N MET A 136 -2.59 -0.86 15.18
CA MET A 136 -2.40 0.53 14.76
C MET A 136 -1.30 1.23 15.56
N PHE A 137 -1.22 1.02 16.88
CA PHE A 137 -0.15 1.61 17.70
C PHE A 137 1.24 1.05 17.34
N VAL A 138 1.35 -0.26 17.12
CA VAL A 138 2.62 -0.87 16.70
C VAL A 138 3.05 -0.36 15.33
N MET A 139 2.12 -0.26 14.37
CA MET A 139 2.42 0.29 13.05
C MET A 139 2.80 1.77 13.12
N ALA A 140 2.13 2.57 13.97
CA ALA A 140 2.49 3.96 14.20
C ALA A 140 3.90 4.11 14.77
N ALA A 141 4.31 3.24 15.71
CA ALA A 141 5.66 3.22 16.24
C ALA A 141 6.70 2.87 15.17
N ILE A 142 6.42 1.86 14.33
CA ILE A 142 7.28 1.49 13.19
C ILE A 142 7.41 2.66 12.21
N GLN A 143 6.31 3.37 11.92
CA GLN A 143 6.33 4.55 11.06
C GLN A 143 7.17 5.68 11.66
N GLY A 144 7.08 5.90 12.98
CA GLY A 144 7.92 6.88 13.69
C GLY A 144 9.41 6.56 13.57
N LEU A 145 9.78 5.28 13.72
CA LEU A 145 11.16 4.82 13.50
C LEU A 145 11.61 5.02 12.06
N ALA A 146 10.73 4.76 11.08
CA ALA A 146 11.03 4.98 9.66
C ALA A 146 11.26 6.47 9.36
N ILE A 147 10.45 7.37 9.92
CA ILE A 147 10.64 8.83 9.79
C ILE A 147 11.99 9.23 10.38
N LEU A 148 12.33 8.71 11.55
CA LEU A 148 13.60 8.99 12.23
C LEU A 148 14.81 8.39 11.47
N SER A 149 14.62 7.27 10.77
CA SER A 149 15.62 6.71 9.87
C SER A 149 15.81 7.61 8.65
N ASN A 150 14.72 8.06 8.02
CA ASN A 150 14.76 8.95 6.87
C ASN A 150 15.36 10.32 7.22
N SER A 151 15.11 10.84 8.43
CA SER A 151 15.65 12.14 8.85
C SER A 151 17.17 12.15 9.03
N ARG A 152 17.82 10.97 9.07
CA ARG A 152 19.28 10.85 9.14
C ARG A 152 19.96 10.66 7.79
N ILE A 153 19.20 10.59 6.70
CA ILE A 153 19.75 10.51 5.36
C ILE A 153 20.29 11.89 4.99
N HIS A 154 21.61 12.00 4.83
CA HIS A 154 22.29 13.20 4.36
C HIS A 154 22.75 13.00 2.92
N PRO A 155 22.68 14.04 2.06
CA PRO A 155 23.17 13.95 0.69
C PRO A 155 24.67 13.67 0.70
N HIS A 156 25.08 12.60 0.02
CA HIS A 156 26.48 12.24 -0.05
C HIS A 156 27.22 13.21 -0.99
N PRO A 157 28.37 13.79 -0.61
CA PRO A 157 29.05 14.87 -1.35
C PRO A 157 29.44 14.54 -2.80
N GLN A 158 29.46 13.24 -3.14
CA GLN A 158 29.86 12.75 -4.46
C GLN A 158 28.70 12.72 -5.46
N LEU A 159 27.46 12.91 -5.02
CA LEU A 159 26.29 12.97 -5.90
C LEU A 159 26.03 14.39 -6.36
N LYS A 160 26.45 14.70 -7.58
CA LYS A 160 26.05 15.92 -8.28
C LYS A 160 24.69 15.67 -8.93
N ILE A 161 23.62 16.17 -8.31
CA ILE A 161 22.35 16.33 -9.02
C ILE A 161 22.66 17.27 -10.18
N ALA A 162 22.53 16.80 -11.41
CA ALA A 162 22.68 17.68 -12.58
C ALA A 162 21.72 18.85 -12.38
N ALA A 163 22.25 20.07 -12.30
CA ALA A 163 21.40 21.26 -12.28
C ALA A 163 20.50 21.17 -13.52
N ALA A 164 19.18 21.34 -13.32
CA ALA A 164 18.25 21.41 -14.42
C ALA A 164 18.80 22.38 -15.47
N PRO A 165 18.84 22.03 -16.76
CA PRO A 165 19.22 22.99 -17.77
C PRO A 165 18.28 24.19 -17.59
N GLU A 166 18.84 25.39 -17.41
CA GLU A 166 18.03 26.60 -17.40
C GLU A 166 17.19 26.57 -18.68
N LEU A 167 15.86 26.58 -18.52
CA LEU A 167 14.95 26.80 -19.63
C LEU A 167 15.23 28.20 -20.13
N SER A 168 16.13 28.30 -21.11
CA SER A 168 16.33 29.48 -21.93
C SER A 168 14.95 29.89 -22.46
N GLU A 169 14.41 31.00 -21.95
CA GLU A 169 13.20 31.67 -22.46
C GLU A 169 13.42 32.25 -23.88
N SER A 170 13.85 31.43 -24.83
CA SER A 170 14.04 31.85 -26.22
C SER A 170 13.34 30.88 -27.14
N GLY A 171 12.06 31.18 -27.40
CA GLY A 171 11.21 30.44 -28.31
C GLY A 171 9.88 31.14 -28.59
N THR A 172 9.79 32.46 -28.42
CA THR A 172 8.72 33.25 -29.02
C THR A 172 9.09 33.50 -30.48
N GLY A 173 8.70 32.59 -31.38
CA GLY A 173 8.89 32.80 -32.82
C GLY A 173 8.66 31.55 -33.65
N ALA A 174 7.84 31.72 -34.70
CA ALA A 174 7.60 30.81 -35.82
C ALA A 174 6.69 29.59 -35.57
N LEU A 175 5.39 29.87 -35.58
CA LEU A 175 4.45 29.07 -36.37
C LEU A 175 4.86 29.21 -37.85
N GLU A 176 5.70 28.32 -38.36
CA GLU A 176 5.89 28.14 -39.80
C GLU A 176 5.08 26.92 -40.25
N THR A 177 4.10 27.21 -41.10
CA THR A 177 3.27 26.27 -41.83
C THR A 177 4.11 25.52 -42.86
N GLU A 178 4.15 24.19 -42.78
CA GLU A 178 4.74 23.31 -43.81
C GLU A 178 4.04 23.52 -45.16
N PRO A 179 4.75 23.79 -46.28
CA PRO A 179 4.16 23.76 -47.60
C PRO A 179 4.18 22.34 -48.18
N GLU A 180 3.08 21.95 -48.83
CA GLU A 180 2.91 20.68 -49.53
C GLU A 180 3.99 20.43 -50.60
N GLU A 181 4.60 19.24 -50.57
CA GLU A 181 5.60 18.80 -51.55
C GLU A 181 4.90 18.18 -52.77
N GLU A 182 4.99 18.90 -53.90
CA GLU A 182 4.44 18.59 -55.22
C GLU A 182 5.13 17.37 -55.86
N GLU A 183 4.37 16.29 -56.08
CA GLU A 183 4.82 15.05 -56.72
C GLU A 183 5.19 15.27 -58.20
N ARG A 184 6.49 15.26 -58.53
CA ARG A 184 6.99 15.29 -59.92
C ARG A 184 7.91 14.11 -60.22
N LYS A 185 7.35 13.08 -60.87
CA LYS A 185 8.08 11.96 -61.50
C LYS A 185 9.02 12.47 -62.61
N PRO A 186 10.21 11.86 -62.84
CA PRO A 186 10.32 11.01 -64.03
C PRO A 186 11.29 9.80 -63.93
N SER A 187 10.85 8.72 -64.59
CA SER A 187 11.56 7.73 -65.43
C SER A 187 13.02 7.33 -65.15
N ARG A 188 13.23 6.04 -64.83
CA ARG A 188 14.35 5.25 -65.37
C ARG A 188 13.92 3.80 -65.61
N GLY A 189 13.96 3.39 -66.88
CA GLY A 189 13.74 2.02 -67.33
C GLY A 189 15.03 1.20 -67.35
N ALA A 190 14.87 -0.05 -67.80
CA ALA A 190 15.81 -1.18 -67.86
C ALA A 190 15.91 -1.94 -66.52
N GLY A 191 15.31 -3.12 -66.32
CA GLY A 191 14.94 -4.16 -67.29
C GLY A 191 16.07 -5.17 -67.42
N GLN A 192 16.19 -6.08 -66.45
CA GLN A 192 16.81 -7.39 -66.68
C GLN A 192 16.19 -8.44 -65.75
N ARG A 193 15.49 -9.39 -66.38
CA ARG A 193 14.96 -10.63 -65.81
C ARG A 193 15.98 -11.75 -66.06
N GLY A 194 16.15 -12.61 -65.06
CA GLY A 194 16.16 -14.07 -65.20
C GLY A 194 17.48 -14.75 -65.58
N ALA A 195 17.91 -15.70 -64.76
CA ALA A 195 18.26 -17.08 -65.15
C ALA A 195 18.69 -17.90 -63.91
N VAL A 196 17.98 -19.03 -63.73
CA VAL A 196 18.35 -20.32 -63.09
C VAL A 196 18.88 -20.31 -61.65
#